data_AF-A0A067NFG2-F1
#
_entry.id   AF-A0A067NFG2-F1
#
_cell.length_a   1.000
_cell.length_b   1.000
_cell.length_c   1.000
_cell.angle_alpha   90.00
_cell.angle_beta   90.00
_cell.angle_gamma   90.00
#
_symmetry.space_group_name_H-M   'P 1'
#
loop_
_entity.id
_entity.type
_entity.pdbx_description
1 polymer ?
#
loop_
_entity_poly.entity_id
_entity_poly.type
_entity_poly.pdbx_seq_one_letter_code
_entity_poly.pdbx_strand_id
1 'polypeptide(L)'
;LYRILVTPPANIFTSLNIPLNTSTDRIRDILAKYSGIDWNNGGAFPKHLELLLKRLSLFEHRTLFVRFGQQVLQTCEYCTTYDEFAMYAILEPLGSYVYGGIVVGAVTISGTQRERLRTIGLGALVAAALAEAYWISTVPIKVPRRGEPNDVTMWHDVLYIARQALFIALPLGIHLLRGIPESESNPFMVLPQTITAMERGLSRLHLIKYTRGAVMRVPELRESAEAWWKEEKQEGEWVRGDENVRQIAEREGFGFGPFSDEEGSNTGKEKEGKLRTSAQMAVEGL
;
A
#
# COMPACT_ATOMS: atom_id res chain seq x y z
N LEU A 1 11.25 2.91 8.14
CA LEU A 1 12.72 2.79 8.36
C LEU A 1 13.30 3.95 9.15
N TYR A 2 13.23 5.21 8.70
CA TYR A 2 13.76 6.36 9.45
C TYR A 2 13.24 6.42 10.88
N ARG A 3 11.91 6.31 11.09
CA ARG A 3 11.35 6.31 12.45
C ARG A 3 11.86 5.17 13.34
N ILE A 4 12.12 3.98 12.78
CA ILE A 4 12.59 2.82 13.55
C ILE A 4 14.06 3.00 13.95
N LEU A 5 14.88 3.52 13.03
CA LEU A 5 16.33 3.63 13.23
C LEU A 5 16.74 4.91 13.96
N VAL A 6 15.99 6.00 13.79
CA VAL A 6 16.40 7.33 14.25
C VAL A 6 15.58 7.82 15.44
N THR A 7 14.32 7.43 15.56
CA THR A 7 13.43 7.91 16.63
C THR A 7 12.76 6.73 17.35
N PRO A 8 13.44 6.10 18.33
CA PRO A 8 12.80 5.06 19.13
C PRO A 8 11.46 5.57 19.69
N PRO A 9 10.48 4.67 19.92
CA PRO A 9 9.18 5.06 20.47
C PRO A 9 9.39 5.90 21.73
N ALA A 10 8.67 7.02 21.82
CA ALA A 10 8.83 7.96 22.92
C ALA A 10 8.40 7.29 24.22
N ASN A 11 9.38 6.95 25.05
CA ASN A 11 9.13 6.37 26.36
C ASN A 11 10.01 7.08 27.39
N ILE A 12 9.34 7.83 28.27
CA ILE A 12 9.99 8.68 29.27
C ILE A 12 10.79 7.87 30.30
N PHE A 13 10.42 6.61 30.56
CA PHE A 13 11.08 5.79 31.57
C PHE A 13 12.38 5.17 31.03
N THR A 14 12.36 4.74 29.77
CA THR A 14 13.56 4.20 29.11
C THR A 14 14.54 5.32 28.75
N SER A 15 14.04 6.48 28.31
CA SER A 15 14.90 7.62 27.94
C SER A 15 15.60 8.25 29.15
N LEU A 16 14.92 8.37 30.29
CA LEU A 16 15.49 8.91 31.53
C LEU A 16 16.14 7.83 32.40
N ASN A 17 16.07 6.56 32.00
CA ASN A 17 16.54 5.39 32.76
C ASN A 17 16.02 5.39 34.22
N ILE A 18 14.71 5.60 34.38
CA ILE A 18 14.04 5.65 35.68
C ILE A 18 13.05 4.49 35.86
N PRO A 19 12.88 3.96 37.08
CA PRO A 19 11.87 2.95 37.34
C PRO A 19 10.45 3.49 37.15
N LEU A 20 9.54 2.61 36.73
CA LEU A 20 8.11 2.90 36.63
C LEU A 20 7.48 3.32 37.97
N ASN A 21 8.08 2.90 39.09
CA ASN A 21 7.65 3.23 40.45
C ASN A 21 8.10 4.62 40.94
N THR A 22 8.81 5.39 40.12
CA THR A 22 9.27 6.74 40.49
C THR A 22 8.07 7.65 40.78
N SER A 23 8.13 8.47 41.84
CA SER A 23 7.08 9.45 42.12
C SER A 23 7.02 10.51 41.02
N THR A 24 5.82 10.99 40.71
CA THR A 24 5.63 12.00 39.64
C THR A 24 6.39 13.28 39.90
N ASP A 25 6.57 13.67 41.17
CA ASP A 25 7.33 14.87 41.53
C ASP A 25 8.80 14.71 41.18
N ARG A 26 9.39 13.54 41.48
CA ARG A 26 10.76 13.25 41.08
C ARG A 26 10.91 13.18 39.55
N ILE A 27 9.91 12.69 38.84
CA ILE A 27 9.90 12.71 37.36
C ILE A 27 9.90 14.17 36.86
N ARG A 28 9.08 15.05 37.46
CA ARG A 28 9.06 16.49 37.15
C ARG A 28 10.40 17.15 37.40
N ASP A 29 11.05 16.86 38.52
CA ASP A 29 12.36 17.42 38.87
C ASP A 29 13.43 17.00 37.85
N ILE A 30 13.44 15.71 37.47
CA ILE A 30 14.39 15.18 36.47
C ILE A 30 14.12 15.79 35.10
N LEU A 31 12.86 15.88 34.69
CA LEU A 31 12.48 16.48 33.41
C LEU A 31 12.86 17.96 33.34
N ALA A 32 12.59 18.73 34.40
CA ALA A 32 12.96 20.14 34.45
C ALA A 32 14.48 20.35 34.34
N LYS A 33 15.24 19.48 35.00
CA LYS A 33 16.70 19.45 34.87
C LYS A 33 17.15 19.13 33.45
N TYR A 34 16.47 18.22 32.75
CA TYR A 34 16.82 17.82 31.39
C TYR A 34 16.39 18.86 30.35
N SER A 35 15.26 19.53 30.54
CA SER A 35 14.74 20.55 29.63
C SER A 35 15.33 21.93 29.85
N GLY A 36 16.12 22.14 30.91
CA GLY A 36 16.68 23.45 31.27
C GLY A 36 15.62 24.47 31.68
N ILE A 37 14.43 24.02 32.09
CA ILE A 37 13.33 24.89 32.49
C ILE A 37 13.48 25.20 33.98
N ASP A 38 13.63 26.49 34.33
CA ASP A 38 13.70 26.95 35.71
C ASP A 38 12.29 27.27 36.24
N TRP A 39 11.83 26.46 37.20
CA TRP A 39 10.53 26.62 37.84
C TRP A 39 10.37 27.96 38.55
N ASN A 40 11.46 28.52 39.07
CA ASN A 40 11.43 29.79 39.80
C ASN A 40 11.07 30.96 38.89
N ASN A 41 11.28 30.81 37.58
CA ASN A 41 11.00 31.84 36.58
C ASN A 41 9.64 31.64 35.88
N GLY A 42 8.76 30.80 36.44
CA GLY A 42 7.44 30.55 35.87
C GLY A 42 7.46 29.65 34.62
N GLY A 43 8.51 28.83 34.45
CA GLY A 43 8.55 27.83 33.40
C GLY A 43 7.39 26.84 33.51
N ALA A 44 6.56 26.72 32.48
CA ALA A 44 5.46 25.76 32.41
C ALA A 44 5.78 24.64 31.43
N PHE A 45 5.35 23.41 31.74
CA PHE A 45 5.48 22.32 30.79
C PHE A 45 4.42 22.43 29.68
N PRO A 46 4.67 21.83 28.51
CA PRO A 46 3.63 21.67 27.51
C PRO A 46 2.41 20.95 28.11
N LYS A 47 1.19 21.43 27.80
CA LYS A 47 -0.07 20.90 28.36
C LYS A 47 -0.21 19.37 28.26
N HIS A 48 0.24 18.78 27.14
CA HIS A 48 0.19 17.33 26.93
C HIS A 48 1.10 16.55 27.89
N LEU A 49 2.24 17.13 28.27
CA LEU A 49 3.16 16.53 29.23
C LEU A 49 2.61 16.66 30.65
N GLU A 50 2.02 17.80 30.99
CA GLU A 50 1.35 17.99 32.28
C GLU A 50 0.20 17.03 32.48
N LEU A 51 -0.63 16.83 31.43
CA LEU A 51 -1.71 15.86 31.42
C LEU A 51 -1.19 14.43 31.64
N LEU A 52 -0.12 14.05 30.94
CA LEU A 52 0.52 12.75 31.11
C LEU A 52 1.06 12.57 32.54
N LEU A 53 1.79 13.55 33.07
CA LEU A 53 2.34 13.49 34.42
C LEU A 53 1.22 13.42 35.48
N LYS A 54 0.12 14.15 35.26
CA LYS A 54 -1.09 14.06 36.09
C LYS A 54 -1.67 12.65 36.07
N ARG A 55 -1.80 12.02 34.90
CA ARG A 55 -2.30 10.64 34.78
C ARG A 55 -1.35 9.63 35.39
N LEU A 56 -0.05 9.74 35.15
CA LEU A 56 0.99 8.90 35.75
C LEU A 56 1.07 9.04 37.28
N SER A 57 0.38 10.00 37.90
CA SER A 57 0.27 10.02 39.37
C SER A 57 -0.57 8.86 39.91
N LEU A 58 -1.52 8.35 39.10
CA LEU A 58 -2.36 7.22 39.44
C LEU A 58 -1.68 5.92 39.00
N PHE A 59 -1.65 4.94 39.92
CA PHE A 59 -1.01 3.65 39.66
C PHE A 59 -1.66 2.88 38.51
N GLU A 60 -2.99 2.96 38.38
CA GLU A 60 -3.74 2.31 37.29
C GLU A 60 -3.35 2.84 35.91
N HIS A 61 -3.08 4.14 35.77
CA HIS A 61 -2.61 4.66 34.49
C HIS A 61 -1.16 4.28 34.18
N ARG A 62 -0.33 3.97 35.18
CA ARG A 62 1.02 3.46 34.92
C ARG A 62 0.99 2.06 34.33
N THR A 63 0.05 1.22 34.74
CA THR A 63 -0.12 -0.11 34.10
C THR A 63 -0.63 0.04 32.67
N LEU A 64 -1.57 0.98 32.43
CA LEU A 64 -2.02 1.30 31.06
C LEU A 64 -0.89 1.87 30.19
N PHE A 65 0.00 2.68 30.76
CA PHE A 65 1.17 3.22 30.07
C PHE A 65 2.09 2.12 29.53
N VAL A 66 2.38 1.09 30.34
CA VAL A 66 3.22 -0.05 29.90
C VAL A 66 2.58 -0.80 28.73
N ARG A 67 1.24 -0.84 28.70
CA ARG A 67 0.46 -1.60 27.73
C ARG A 67 0.26 -0.86 26.39
N PHE A 68 -0.13 0.39 26.46
CA PHE A 68 -0.54 1.20 25.30
C PHE A 68 0.49 2.26 24.89
N GLY A 69 1.51 2.50 25.72
CA GLY A 69 2.56 3.47 25.44
C GLY A 69 2.18 4.90 25.78
N GLN A 70 3.16 5.80 25.62
CA GLN A 70 3.07 7.20 25.98
C GLN A 70 2.04 7.98 25.15
N GLN A 71 2.01 7.71 23.84
CA GLN A 71 1.23 8.48 22.87
C GLN A 71 -0.26 8.41 23.17
N VAL A 72 -0.81 7.21 23.41
CA VAL A 72 -2.23 6.98 23.72
C VAL A 72 -2.65 7.76 24.98
N LEU A 73 -1.80 7.76 26.02
CA LEU A 73 -2.06 8.48 27.26
C LEU A 73 -1.96 10.01 27.11
N GLN A 74 -1.17 10.50 26.15
CA GLN A 74 -1.03 11.93 25.88
C GLN A 74 -2.15 12.48 25.01
N THR A 75 -2.61 11.72 24.01
CA THR A 75 -3.54 12.21 22.99
C THR A 75 -5.00 11.98 23.32
N CYS A 76 -5.36 10.95 24.10
CA CYS A 76 -6.76 10.71 24.44
C CYS A 76 -7.18 11.49 25.70
N GLU A 77 -7.68 12.71 25.56
CA GLU A 77 -8.13 13.53 26.70
C GLU A 77 -9.36 12.95 27.44
N TYR A 78 -10.25 12.27 26.71
CA TYR A 78 -11.54 11.77 27.23
C TYR A 78 -11.51 10.32 27.73
N CYS A 79 -10.41 9.59 27.53
CA CYS A 79 -10.29 8.21 27.98
C CYS A 79 -10.14 8.12 29.50
N THR A 80 -11.02 7.37 30.15
CA THR A 80 -11.05 7.10 31.58
C THR A 80 -11.03 5.61 31.88
N THR A 81 -11.71 4.80 31.06
CA THR A 81 -11.82 3.36 31.24
C THR A 81 -10.82 2.59 30.39
N TYR A 82 -10.52 1.34 30.79
CA TYR A 82 -9.60 0.46 30.05
C TYR A 82 -10.04 0.28 28.59
N ASP A 83 -11.34 0.07 28.36
CA ASP A 83 -11.89 -0.20 27.03
C ASP A 83 -11.77 1.01 26.10
N GLU A 84 -11.94 2.23 26.63
CA GLU A 84 -11.73 3.47 25.86
C GLU A 84 -10.29 3.60 25.39
N PHE A 85 -9.31 3.32 26.27
CA PHE A 85 -7.89 3.31 25.89
C PHE A 85 -7.59 2.21 24.87
N ALA A 86 -8.17 1.02 25.04
CA ALA A 86 -7.96 -0.11 24.13
C ALA A 86 -8.50 0.18 22.72
N MET A 87 -9.71 0.74 22.61
CA MET A 87 -10.31 1.12 21.33
C MET A 87 -9.50 2.21 20.64
N TYR A 88 -9.05 3.23 21.39
CA TYR A 88 -8.22 4.30 20.84
C TYR A 88 -6.86 3.78 20.36
N ALA A 89 -6.22 2.90 21.14
CA ALA A 89 -4.91 2.33 20.82
C ALA A 89 -4.93 1.38 19.62
N ILE A 90 -6.08 0.79 19.26
CA ILE A 90 -6.19 -0.17 18.14
C ILE A 90 -6.10 0.50 16.76
N LEU A 91 -6.49 1.77 16.66
CA LEU A 91 -6.62 2.45 15.37
C LEU A 91 -5.29 2.63 14.66
N GLU A 92 -4.24 3.00 15.39
CA GLU A 92 -2.90 3.22 14.82
C GLU A 92 -2.26 1.91 14.30
N PRO A 93 -2.22 0.79 15.07
CA PRO A 93 -1.84 -0.51 14.57
C PRO A 93 -2.62 -0.95 13.34
N LEU A 94 -3.95 -0.83 13.38
CA LEU A 94 -4.82 -1.23 12.27
C LEU A 94 -4.44 -0.50 10.98
N GLY A 95 -4.26 0.82 11.04
CA GLY A 95 -3.80 1.63 9.90
C GLY A 95 -2.47 1.11 9.35
N SER A 96 -1.52 0.78 10.23
CA SER A 96 -0.22 0.25 9.81
C SER A 96 -0.32 -1.11 9.11
N TYR A 97 -1.23 -2.00 9.54
CA TYR A 97 -1.49 -3.27 8.84
C TYR A 97 -2.18 -3.08 7.48
N VAL A 98 -3.09 -2.10 7.36
CA VAL A 98 -3.71 -1.74 6.07
C VAL A 98 -2.64 -1.27 5.09
N TYR A 99 -1.75 -0.36 5.52
CA TYR A 99 -0.62 0.08 4.68
C TYR A 99 0.31 -1.09 4.31
N GLY A 100 0.62 -1.97 5.27
CA GLY A 100 1.37 -3.20 5.00
C GLY A 100 0.71 -4.08 3.93
N GLY A 101 -0.61 -4.24 4.00
CA GLY A 101 -1.39 -4.98 3.00
C GLY A 101 -1.34 -4.36 1.61
N ILE A 102 -1.36 -3.02 1.51
CA ILE A 102 -1.19 -2.30 0.24
C ILE A 102 0.20 -2.55 -0.34
N VAL A 103 1.25 -2.47 0.47
CA VAL A 103 2.64 -2.73 0.02
C VAL A 103 2.80 -4.16 -0.46
N VAL A 104 2.28 -5.15 0.29
CA VAL A 104 2.27 -6.55 -0.14
C VAL A 104 1.48 -6.72 -1.44
N GLY A 105 0.33 -6.08 -1.57
CA GLY A 105 -0.47 -6.07 -2.79
C GLY A 105 0.30 -5.52 -3.99
N ALA A 106 0.99 -4.40 -3.82
CA ALA A 106 1.81 -3.78 -4.86
C ALA A 106 2.99 -4.67 -5.29
N VAL A 107 3.68 -5.29 -4.33
CA VAL A 107 4.81 -6.21 -4.60
C VAL A 107 4.34 -7.51 -5.28
N THR A 108 3.07 -7.87 -5.12
CA THR A 108 2.46 -9.09 -5.67
C THR A 108 1.50 -8.82 -6.84
N ILE A 109 1.65 -7.69 -7.54
CA ILE A 109 0.84 -7.34 -8.71
C ILE A 109 0.86 -8.47 -9.76
N SER A 110 -0.31 -8.66 -10.39
CA SER A 110 -0.56 -9.67 -11.43
C SER A 110 0.46 -9.57 -12.57
N GLY A 111 0.95 -10.72 -13.02
CA GLY A 111 2.01 -10.84 -14.05
C GLY A 111 3.38 -11.23 -13.49
N THR A 112 3.60 -11.19 -12.18
CA THR A 112 4.89 -11.50 -11.55
C THR A 112 5.08 -12.98 -11.13
N GLN A 113 4.17 -13.89 -11.50
CA GLN A 113 4.09 -15.29 -10.99
C GLN A 113 4.04 -15.41 -9.44
N ARG A 114 3.85 -14.30 -8.72
CA ARG A 114 3.83 -14.24 -7.24
C ARG A 114 2.42 -14.11 -6.67
N GLU A 115 1.38 -14.30 -7.48
CA GLU A 115 0.00 -14.08 -7.08
C GLU A 115 -0.43 -14.99 -5.91
N ARG A 116 0.07 -16.23 -5.87
CA ARG A 116 -0.18 -17.15 -4.74
C ARG A 116 0.45 -16.66 -3.43
N LEU A 117 1.58 -15.96 -3.49
CA LEU A 117 2.22 -15.39 -2.29
C LEU A 117 1.42 -14.22 -1.72
N ARG A 118 0.51 -13.62 -2.50
CA ARG A 118 -0.37 -12.56 -2.02
C ARG A 118 -1.31 -13.05 -0.93
N THR A 119 -1.97 -14.20 -1.14
CA THR A 119 -2.91 -14.75 -0.15
C THR A 119 -2.19 -15.18 1.13
N ILE A 120 -0.99 -15.76 0.99
CA ILE A 120 -0.14 -16.13 2.12
C ILE A 120 0.34 -14.88 2.87
N GLY A 121 0.82 -13.86 2.15
CA GLY A 121 1.29 -12.60 2.74
C GLY A 121 0.18 -11.84 3.46
N LEU A 122 -1.00 -11.71 2.85
CA LEU A 122 -2.18 -11.11 3.48
C LEU A 122 -2.65 -11.94 4.68
N GLY A 123 -2.67 -13.27 4.57
CA GLY A 123 -3.01 -14.17 5.68
C GLY A 123 -2.05 -14.00 6.86
N ALA A 124 -0.75 -13.90 6.60
CA ALA A 124 0.27 -13.66 7.63
C ALA A 124 0.09 -12.29 8.30
N LEU A 125 -0.26 -11.24 7.56
CA LEU A 125 -0.55 -9.92 8.12
C LEU A 125 -1.79 -9.95 9.03
N VAL A 126 -2.87 -10.59 8.59
CA VAL A 126 -4.10 -10.74 9.41
C VAL A 126 -3.82 -11.55 10.67
N ALA A 127 -3.11 -12.68 10.54
CA ALA A 127 -2.72 -13.50 11.68
C ALA A 127 -1.84 -12.72 12.67
N ALA A 128 -0.88 -11.92 12.18
CA ALA A 128 -0.04 -11.09 13.03
C ALA A 128 -0.85 -9.99 13.75
N ALA A 129 -1.82 -9.36 13.07
CA ALA A 129 -2.68 -8.36 13.69
C ALA A 129 -3.55 -8.95 14.82
N LEU A 130 -4.11 -10.13 14.59
CA LEU A 130 -4.88 -10.86 15.62
C LEU A 130 -3.98 -11.30 16.79
N ALA A 131 -2.77 -11.81 16.49
CA ALA A 131 -1.80 -12.21 17.51
C ALA A 131 -1.37 -11.01 18.35
N GLU A 132 -1.12 -9.86 17.74
CA GLU A 132 -0.80 -8.62 18.45
C GLU A 132 -1.97 -8.18 19.34
N ALA A 133 -3.21 -8.13 18.82
CA ALA A 133 -4.38 -7.76 19.61
C ALA A 133 -4.61 -8.73 20.79
N TYR A 134 -4.39 -10.03 20.57
CA TYR A 134 -4.46 -11.05 21.62
C TYR A 134 -3.37 -10.84 22.67
N TRP A 135 -2.13 -10.57 22.25
CA TRP A 135 -1.01 -10.35 23.16
C TRP A 135 -1.22 -9.09 23.99
N ILE A 136 -1.63 -7.99 23.35
CA ILE A 136 -1.98 -6.74 24.04
C ILE A 136 -3.05 -7.03 25.07
N SER A 137 -4.12 -7.78 24.76
CA SER A 137 -5.24 -8.00 25.70
C SER A 137 -4.96 -9.00 26.82
N THR A 138 -4.06 -9.96 26.66
CA THR A 138 -3.89 -11.08 27.62
C THR A 138 -2.63 -10.99 28.49
N VAL A 139 -1.61 -10.23 28.10
CA VAL A 139 -0.34 -10.21 28.82
C VAL A 139 -0.47 -9.66 30.25
N PRO A 140 0.03 -10.39 31.26
CA PRO A 140 0.10 -9.88 32.63
C PRO A 140 1.25 -8.87 32.77
N ILE A 141 0.95 -7.72 33.37
CA ILE A 141 1.94 -6.68 33.64
C ILE A 141 2.52 -6.92 35.03
N LYS A 142 3.80 -7.28 35.09
CA LYS A 142 4.55 -7.41 36.35
C LYS A 142 5.25 -6.09 36.64
N VAL A 143 4.78 -5.38 37.67
CA VAL A 143 5.47 -4.19 38.18
C VAL A 143 6.46 -4.64 39.26
N PRO A 144 7.79 -4.44 39.07
CA PRO A 144 8.79 -4.89 40.03
C PRO A 144 8.59 -4.18 41.37
N ARG A 145 8.95 -4.86 42.46
CA ARG A 145 8.89 -4.26 43.80
C ARG A 145 10.06 -3.32 44.01
N ARG A 146 9.90 -2.41 44.98
CA ARG A 146 10.97 -1.46 45.35
C ARG A 146 12.22 -2.24 45.80
N GLY A 147 13.32 -2.09 45.07
CA GLY A 147 14.60 -2.76 45.36
C GLY A 147 14.94 -3.93 44.43
N GLU A 148 14.00 -4.38 43.59
CA GLU A 148 14.29 -5.30 42.48
C GLU A 148 14.90 -4.54 41.29
N PRO A 149 15.72 -5.20 40.44
CA PRO A 149 16.23 -4.59 39.22
C PRO A 149 15.08 -4.10 38.32
N ASN A 150 15.28 -2.94 37.69
CA ASN A 150 14.27 -2.23 36.90
C ASN A 150 14.00 -2.87 35.53
N ASP A 151 13.78 -4.18 35.48
CA ASP A 151 13.47 -4.89 34.23
C ASP A 151 11.96 -4.88 33.97
N VAL A 152 11.43 -3.71 33.60
CA VAL A 152 10.05 -3.58 33.13
C VAL A 152 10.05 -3.70 31.61
N THR A 153 9.53 -4.81 31.11
CA THR A 153 9.33 -5.00 29.67
C THR A 153 8.19 -4.10 29.19
N MET A 154 8.53 -3.10 28.39
CA MET A 154 7.58 -2.19 27.75
C MET A 154 6.96 -2.90 26.54
N TRP A 155 5.86 -3.62 26.78
CA TRP A 155 5.23 -4.48 25.76
C TRP A 155 4.81 -3.71 24.51
N HIS A 156 4.34 -2.47 24.67
CA HIS A 156 4.05 -1.59 23.54
C HIS A 156 5.27 -1.44 22.60
N ASP A 157 6.45 -1.17 23.16
CA ASP A 157 7.66 -0.92 22.39
C ASP A 157 8.15 -2.22 21.71
N VAL A 158 8.05 -3.35 22.41
CA VAL A 158 8.38 -4.68 21.86
C VAL A 158 7.47 -5.03 20.68
N LEU A 159 6.16 -4.86 20.84
CA LEU A 159 5.17 -5.15 19.78
C LEU A 159 5.32 -4.19 18.60
N TYR A 160 5.59 -2.92 18.86
CA TYR A 160 5.91 -1.95 17.81
C TYR A 160 7.14 -2.39 17.00
N ILE A 161 8.25 -2.74 17.67
CA ILE A 161 9.46 -3.21 16.99
C ILE A 161 9.19 -4.51 16.21
N ALA A 162 8.48 -5.47 16.81
CA ALA A 162 8.12 -6.73 16.16
C ALA A 162 7.28 -6.51 14.89
N ARG A 163 6.29 -5.60 14.95
CA ARG A 163 5.46 -5.23 13.80
C ARG A 163 6.28 -4.58 12.69
N GLN A 164 7.16 -3.65 13.04
CA GLN A 164 8.03 -3.01 12.06
C GLN A 164 9.03 -4.00 11.44
N ALA A 165 9.56 -4.92 12.23
CA ALA A 165 10.39 -6.01 11.73
C ALA A 165 9.61 -6.91 10.77
N LEU A 166 8.35 -7.25 11.09
CA LEU A 166 7.46 -8.00 10.21
C LEU A 166 7.23 -7.27 8.88
N PHE A 167 6.95 -5.96 8.90
CA PHE A 167 6.72 -5.18 7.67
C PHE A 167 7.95 -5.04 6.78
N ILE A 168 9.16 -5.19 7.33
CA ILE A 168 10.40 -5.23 6.54
C ILE A 168 10.66 -6.65 6.05
N ALA A 169 10.55 -7.63 6.95
CA ALA A 169 10.86 -9.02 6.66
C ALA A 169 9.88 -9.65 5.67
N LEU A 170 8.61 -9.28 5.69
CA LEU A 170 7.57 -9.93 4.89
C LEU A 170 7.69 -9.58 3.39
N PRO A 171 7.79 -8.31 2.95
CA PRO A 171 8.06 -7.99 1.55
C PRO A 171 9.41 -8.51 1.08
N LEU A 172 10.45 -8.45 1.92
CA LEU A 172 11.77 -8.99 1.61
C LEU A 172 11.71 -10.51 1.44
N GLY A 173 11.00 -11.21 2.33
CA GLY A 173 10.76 -12.64 2.26
C GLY A 173 10.01 -13.02 0.99
N ILE A 174 8.92 -12.32 0.66
CA ILE A 174 8.19 -12.51 -0.61
C ILE A 174 9.10 -12.25 -1.82
N HIS A 175 10.01 -11.29 -1.73
CA HIS A 175 10.93 -10.99 -2.81
C HIS A 175 12.02 -12.06 -3.00
N LEU A 176 12.57 -12.57 -1.90
CA LEU A 176 13.63 -13.59 -1.86
C LEU A 176 13.10 -15.00 -2.14
N LEU A 177 11.86 -15.28 -1.74
CA LEU A 177 11.09 -16.43 -2.21
C LEU A 177 10.78 -16.19 -3.69
N ARG A 178 11.78 -16.38 -4.57
CA ARG A 178 11.53 -16.66 -5.99
C ARG A 178 10.42 -17.69 -5.99
N GLY A 179 9.34 -17.42 -6.73
CA GLY A 179 8.25 -18.37 -6.88
C GLY A 179 8.90 -19.70 -7.19
N ILE A 180 8.76 -20.67 -6.28
CA ILE A 180 9.09 -22.05 -6.61
C ILE A 180 8.33 -22.26 -7.91
N PRO A 181 9.02 -22.49 -9.05
CA PRO A 181 8.37 -22.58 -10.34
C PRO A 181 7.20 -23.51 -10.11
N GLU A 182 5.98 -22.98 -10.30
CA GLU A 182 4.78 -23.73 -9.97
C GLU A 182 4.97 -25.09 -10.62
N SER A 183 5.14 -26.12 -9.77
CA SER A 183 5.32 -27.50 -10.19
C SER A 183 4.33 -27.70 -11.30
N GLU A 184 4.82 -27.80 -12.54
CA GLU A 184 4.07 -27.60 -13.79
C GLU A 184 2.62 -27.99 -13.56
N SER A 185 1.77 -26.97 -13.30
CA SER A 185 0.36 -27.25 -13.11
C SER A 185 -0.07 -27.85 -14.42
N ASN A 186 -0.34 -29.15 -14.39
CA ASN A 186 -0.39 -29.99 -15.58
C ASN A 186 -1.22 -29.25 -16.64
N PRO A 187 -0.66 -28.87 -17.81
CA PRO A 187 -1.30 -27.93 -18.72
C PRO A 187 -2.72 -28.37 -19.13
N PHE A 188 -2.99 -29.67 -19.01
CA PHE A 188 -4.31 -30.27 -19.19
C PHE A 188 -5.39 -29.80 -18.20
N MET A 189 -5.03 -29.32 -17.01
CA MET A 189 -5.98 -28.78 -16.02
C MET A 189 -6.51 -27.39 -16.42
N VAL A 190 -5.69 -26.57 -17.07
CA VAL A 190 -6.06 -25.19 -17.48
C VAL A 190 -6.68 -25.19 -18.88
N LEU A 191 -6.37 -26.18 -19.71
CA LEU A 191 -6.88 -26.35 -21.07
C LEU A 191 -8.42 -26.26 -21.21
N PRO A 192 -9.26 -26.92 -20.39
CA PRO A 192 -10.71 -26.81 -20.54
C PRO A 192 -11.22 -25.38 -20.25
N GLN A 193 -10.57 -24.65 -19.34
CA GLN A 193 -10.94 -23.27 -19.05
C GLN A 193 -10.58 -22.33 -20.19
N THR A 194 -9.41 -22.51 -20.82
CA THR A 194 -9.01 -21.70 -21.97
C THR A 194 -9.86 -22.01 -23.21
N ILE A 195 -10.20 -23.28 -23.46
CA ILE A 195 -11.10 -23.67 -24.55
C ILE A 195 -12.47 -23.01 -24.36
N THR A 196 -13.07 -23.13 -23.18
CA THR A 196 -14.39 -22.51 -22.93
C THR A 196 -14.35 -20.98 -23.01
N ALA A 197 -13.25 -20.34 -22.60
CA ALA A 197 -13.06 -18.91 -22.77
C ALA A 197 -12.94 -18.53 -24.26
N MET A 198 -12.21 -19.32 -25.05
CA MET A 198 -12.02 -19.11 -26.48
C MET A 198 -13.33 -19.31 -27.25
N GLU A 199 -14.12 -20.33 -26.94
CA GLU A 199 -15.44 -20.58 -27.53
C GLU A 199 -16.41 -19.42 -27.23
N ARG A 200 -16.39 -18.88 -26.01
CA ARG A 200 -17.16 -17.69 -25.64
C ARG A 200 -16.69 -16.45 -26.42
N GLY A 201 -15.39 -16.29 -26.61
CA GLY A 201 -14.83 -15.21 -27.43
C GLY A 201 -15.29 -15.31 -28.89
N LEU A 202 -15.20 -16.51 -29.46
CA LEU A 202 -15.56 -16.80 -30.85
C LEU A 202 -17.06 -16.57 -31.12
N SER A 203 -17.93 -17.07 -30.24
CA SER A 203 -19.38 -16.84 -30.34
C SER A 203 -19.75 -15.35 -30.24
N ARG A 204 -19.10 -14.58 -29.36
CA ARG A 204 -19.28 -13.12 -29.27
C ARG A 204 -18.83 -12.41 -30.55
N LEU A 205 -17.70 -12.81 -31.12
CA LEU A 205 -17.22 -12.25 -32.39
C LEU A 205 -18.20 -12.52 -33.54
N HIS A 206 -18.74 -13.74 -33.64
CA HIS A 206 -19.77 -14.05 -34.62
C HIS A 206 -21.03 -13.22 -34.41
N LEU A 207 -21.49 -13.08 -33.16
CA LEU A 207 -22.64 -12.25 -32.83
C LEU A 207 -22.41 -10.80 -33.27
N ILE A 208 -21.24 -10.22 -32.98
CA ILE A 208 -20.87 -8.86 -33.42
C ILE A 208 -20.87 -8.75 -34.95
N LYS A 209 -20.35 -9.77 -35.66
CA LYS A 209 -20.36 -9.78 -37.13
C LYS A 209 -21.79 -9.78 -37.68
N TYR A 210 -22.67 -10.61 -37.12
CA TYR A 210 -24.07 -10.70 -37.56
C TYR A 210 -24.89 -9.47 -37.18
N THR A 211 -24.67 -8.89 -35.99
CA THR A 211 -25.36 -7.65 -35.59
C THR A 211 -24.93 -6.50 -36.48
N ARG A 212 -23.64 -6.38 -36.82
CA ARG A 212 -23.16 -5.38 -37.80
C ARG A 212 -23.85 -5.56 -39.15
N GLY A 213 -23.96 -6.80 -39.64
CA GLY A 213 -24.69 -7.10 -40.88
C GLY A 213 -26.18 -6.78 -40.80
N ALA A 214 -26.82 -7.02 -39.65
CA ALA A 214 -28.25 -6.73 -39.43
C ALA A 214 -28.53 -5.23 -39.36
N VAL A 215 -27.67 -4.45 -38.69
CA VAL A 215 -27.73 -2.98 -38.63
C VAL A 215 -27.74 -2.38 -40.03
N MET A 216 -26.92 -2.89 -40.95
CA MET A 216 -26.85 -2.39 -42.34
C MET A 216 -28.10 -2.70 -43.18
N ARG A 217 -29.00 -3.59 -42.73
CA ARG A 217 -30.25 -3.92 -43.45
C ARG A 217 -31.41 -2.99 -43.12
N VAL A 218 -31.37 -2.32 -41.97
CA VAL A 218 -32.42 -1.39 -41.52
C VAL A 218 -32.00 0.02 -41.92
N PRO A 219 -32.79 0.76 -42.73
CA PRO A 219 -32.35 2.04 -43.30
C PRO A 219 -32.01 3.09 -42.24
N GLU A 220 -32.84 3.23 -41.21
CA GLU A 220 -32.64 4.20 -40.11
C GLU A 220 -31.35 3.94 -39.33
N LEU A 221 -31.08 2.67 -38.98
CA LEU A 221 -29.87 2.28 -38.25
C LEU A 221 -28.62 2.39 -39.13
N ARG A 222 -28.74 2.08 -40.42
CA ARG A 222 -27.64 2.25 -41.38
C ARG A 222 -27.26 3.71 -41.53
N GLU A 223 -28.22 4.62 -41.68
CA GLU A 223 -27.97 6.06 -41.77
C GLU A 223 -27.28 6.59 -40.51
N SER A 224 -27.76 6.16 -39.34
CA SER A 224 -27.14 6.51 -38.05
C SER A 224 -25.70 5.99 -37.94
N ALA A 225 -25.46 4.74 -38.35
CA ALA A 225 -24.12 4.16 -38.36
C ALA A 225 -23.19 4.88 -39.35
N GLU A 226 -23.65 5.19 -40.56
CA GLU A 226 -22.88 5.94 -41.55
C GLU A 226 -22.56 7.36 -41.09
N ALA A 227 -23.50 8.04 -40.41
CA ALA A 227 -23.27 9.33 -39.80
C ALA A 227 -22.16 9.26 -38.73
N TRP A 228 -22.24 8.29 -37.82
CA TRP A 228 -21.21 8.07 -36.81
C TRP A 228 -19.83 7.75 -37.42
N TRP A 229 -19.76 6.87 -38.42
CA TRP A 229 -18.49 6.57 -39.10
C TRP A 229 -17.92 7.78 -39.86
N LYS A 230 -18.76 8.69 -40.37
CA LYS A 230 -18.30 9.94 -40.98
C LYS A 230 -17.71 10.89 -39.94
N GLU A 231 -18.35 11.01 -38.78
CA GLU A 231 -17.87 11.81 -37.65
C GLU A 231 -16.52 11.28 -37.13
N GLU A 232 -16.42 9.97 -36.85
CA GLU A 232 -15.17 9.32 -36.45
C GLU A 232 -14.06 9.47 -37.50
N LYS A 233 -14.41 9.37 -38.79
CA LYS A 233 -13.42 9.60 -39.85
C LYS A 233 -12.91 11.05 -39.82
N GLN A 234 -13.80 12.02 -39.60
CA GLN A 234 -13.44 13.43 -39.50
C GLN A 234 -12.57 13.70 -38.27
N GLU A 235 -12.95 13.19 -37.10
CA GLU A 235 -12.13 13.29 -35.88
C GLU A 235 -10.77 12.62 -36.08
N GLY A 236 -10.74 11.43 -36.67
CA GLY A 236 -9.51 10.73 -37.00
C GLY A 236 -8.65 11.46 -38.04
N GLU A 237 -9.24 12.24 -38.95
CA GLU A 237 -8.51 13.14 -39.86
C GLU A 237 -7.94 14.35 -39.12
N TRP A 238 -8.68 14.93 -38.16
CA TRP A 238 -8.20 16.03 -37.32
C TRP A 238 -7.03 15.59 -36.44
N VAL A 239 -7.14 14.44 -35.77
CA VAL A 239 -6.07 13.86 -34.94
C VAL A 239 -4.83 13.54 -35.77
N ARG A 240 -5.00 13.04 -37.01
CA ARG A 240 -3.88 12.80 -37.92
C ARG A 240 -3.28 14.10 -38.49
N GLY A 241 -4.07 15.16 -38.59
CA GLY A 241 -3.64 16.48 -39.04
C GLY A 241 -2.92 17.30 -37.96
N ASP A 242 -3.09 16.94 -36.68
CA ASP A 242 -2.43 17.60 -35.57
C ASP A 242 -0.92 17.25 -35.53
N GLU A 243 -0.11 18.29 -35.65
CA GLU A 243 1.36 18.20 -35.67
C GLU A 243 1.92 17.62 -34.36
N ASN A 244 1.30 17.94 -33.22
CA ASN A 244 1.77 17.46 -31.92
C ASN A 244 1.55 15.95 -31.78
N VAL A 245 0.39 15.46 -32.24
CA VAL A 245 0.08 14.01 -32.24
C VAL A 245 1.03 13.26 -33.17
N ARG A 246 1.34 13.84 -34.35
CA ARG A 246 2.30 13.24 -35.29
C ARG A 246 3.69 13.11 -34.67
N GLN A 247 4.20 14.15 -34.00
CA GLN A 247 5.52 14.12 -33.36
C GLN A 247 5.58 13.11 -32.20
N ILE A 248 4.53 13.02 -31.38
CA ILE A 248 4.45 12.02 -30.30
C ILE A 248 4.37 10.60 -30.89
N ALA A 249 3.54 10.39 -31.92
CA ALA A 249 3.43 9.09 -32.58
C ALA A 249 4.76 8.67 -33.22
N GLU A 250 5.49 9.61 -33.85
CA GLU A 250 6.81 9.35 -34.42
C GLU A 250 7.85 8.99 -33.36
N ARG A 251 7.89 9.73 -32.25
CA ARG A 251 8.76 9.45 -31.10
C ARG A 251 8.52 8.07 -30.50
N GLU A 252 7.27 7.61 -30.48
CA GLU A 252 6.87 6.29 -29.98
C GLU A 252 6.96 5.18 -31.07
N GLY A 253 7.42 5.50 -32.29
CA GLY A 253 7.60 4.53 -33.38
C GLY A 253 6.32 4.15 -34.15
N PHE A 254 5.25 4.92 -33.95
CA PHE A 254 3.93 4.81 -34.57
C PHE A 254 3.67 5.92 -35.62
N GLY A 255 4.71 6.55 -36.17
CA GLY A 255 4.58 7.65 -37.13
C GLY A 255 3.76 7.31 -38.39
N PHE A 256 2.98 8.28 -38.87
CA PHE A 256 2.16 8.18 -40.09
C PHE A 256 2.89 8.62 -41.36
N GLY A 257 4.00 9.35 -41.22
CA GLY A 257 4.82 9.81 -42.34
C GLY A 257 5.76 8.73 -42.89
N PRO A 258 6.28 8.90 -44.12
CA PRO A 258 7.42 8.12 -44.57
C PRO A 258 8.58 8.39 -43.61
N PHE A 259 9.17 7.33 -43.05
CA PHE A 259 10.38 7.45 -42.24
C PHE A 259 11.45 8.12 -43.11
N SER A 260 11.82 9.37 -42.80
CA SER A 260 13.07 9.93 -43.29
C SER A 260 14.17 9.29 -42.46
N ASP A 261 14.60 8.10 -42.89
CA ASP A 261 15.85 7.52 -42.41
C ASP A 261 16.97 8.50 -42.81
N GLU A 262 17.34 9.43 -41.91
CA GLU A 262 18.38 10.45 -42.17
C GLU A 262 19.79 9.87 -42.35
N GLU A 263 19.98 8.55 -42.30
CA GLU A 263 21.27 7.91 -42.57
C GLU A 263 21.17 6.74 -43.58
N GLY A 264 21.32 7.08 -44.87
CA GLY A 264 22.25 6.34 -45.72
C GLY A 264 21.77 5.10 -46.49
N SER A 265 20.46 4.84 -46.67
CA SER A 265 19.99 3.75 -47.54
C SER A 265 19.29 4.28 -48.80
N ASN A 266 20.06 4.44 -49.87
CA ASN A 266 19.66 4.99 -51.17
C ASN A 266 18.83 4.01 -52.04
N THR A 267 17.87 3.31 -51.43
CA THR A 267 16.89 2.47 -52.14
C THR A 267 15.58 3.23 -52.19
N GLY A 268 15.30 3.89 -53.33
CA GLY A 268 14.15 4.79 -53.55
C GLY A 268 12.77 4.13 -53.54
N LYS A 269 12.48 3.30 -52.54
CA LYS A 269 11.13 2.86 -52.20
C LYS A 269 10.73 3.58 -50.92
N GLU A 270 9.80 4.53 -51.04
CA GLU A 270 9.09 5.12 -49.90
C GLU A 270 8.56 3.98 -49.03
N LYS A 271 9.15 3.80 -47.85
CA LYS A 271 8.64 2.81 -46.89
C LYS A 271 7.41 3.41 -46.23
N GLU A 272 6.24 2.89 -46.58
CA GLU A 272 5.01 3.21 -45.86
C GLU A 272 5.17 2.90 -44.35
N GLY A 273 4.65 3.77 -43.48
CA GLY A 273 4.78 3.63 -42.03
C GLY A 273 4.23 2.30 -41.47
N LYS A 274 4.77 1.85 -40.33
CA LYS A 274 4.42 0.58 -39.67
C LYS A 274 2.92 0.41 -39.38
N LEU A 275 2.22 1.51 -39.06
CA LEU A 275 0.78 1.47 -38.81
C LEU A 275 -0.02 1.21 -40.08
N ARG A 276 0.35 1.85 -41.19
CA ARG A 276 -0.34 1.69 -42.47
C ARG A 276 -0.17 0.27 -43.01
N THR A 277 1.04 -0.27 -42.93
CA THR A 277 1.32 -1.66 -43.29
C THR A 277 0.59 -2.65 -42.39
N SER A 278 0.51 -2.40 -41.07
CA SER A 278 -0.26 -3.25 -40.14
C SER A 278 -1.76 -3.19 -40.41
N ALA A 279 -2.32 -2.00 -40.65
CA ALA A 279 -3.72 -1.83 -40.98
C ALA A 279 -4.07 -2.50 -42.32
N GLN A 280 -3.19 -2.37 -43.31
CA GLN A 280 -3.39 -2.99 -44.62
C GLN A 280 -3.31 -4.52 -44.52
N MET A 281 -2.35 -5.08 -43.78
CA MET A 281 -2.30 -6.52 -43.48
C MET A 281 -3.56 -7.01 -42.75
N ALA A 282 -4.11 -6.21 -41.84
CA ALA A 282 -5.36 -6.57 -41.14
C ALA A 282 -6.57 -6.55 -42.08
N VAL A 283 -6.63 -5.65 -43.05
CA VAL A 283 -7.69 -5.61 -44.07
C VAL A 283 -7.54 -6.76 -45.06
N GLU A 284 -6.32 -7.08 -45.49
CA GLU A 284 -6.03 -8.20 -46.39
C GLU A 284 -6.24 -9.57 -45.74
N GLY A 285 -6.15 -9.64 -44.41
CA GLY A 285 -6.37 -10.86 -43.63
C GLY A 285 -7.83 -11.14 -43.25
N LEU A 286 -8.78 -10.24 -43.56
CA LEU A 286 -10.21 -10.37 -43.27
C LEU A 286 -11.00 -10.87 -44.49
#